data_AF-A0A3D2FRW1-F1
#
_entry.id   AF-A0A3D2FRW1-F1
#
_cell.length_a   1.000
_cell.length_b   1.000
_cell.length_c   1.000
_cell.angle_alpha   90.00
_cell.angle_beta   90.00
_cell.angle_gamma   90.00
#
_symmetry.space_group_name_H-M   'P 1'
#
loop_
_entity.id
_entity.type
_entity.pdbx_description
1 polymer ?
#
loop_
_entity_poly.entity_id
_entity_poly.type
_entity_poly.pdbx_seq_one_letter_code
_entity_poly.pdbx_strand_id
1 'polypeptide(L)'
;MLYDEINVQDVVDSEAAMEFMKEATKLATSTELEDIGLRLEKKSKLFSDLLSEDHISDLTENEFRHLVGSIFSIKRKANRILKANGFESLQQSITDLLYGEDTIDLRFNRFIDSVHKLDGPMRVNFASELLHFSNPKKYWLWTNWIWDSKTGTGSLPLIVQEGVDLSGQSDGEIYGKVGQSLALVNAVGHSIGFSDSGKGLFGTDVFLACVYAVYMYTVFRVKLSQEFNRILPELSELAQRVLGVYKMEMN
;
A
#
# COMPACT_ATOMS: atom_id res chain seq x y z
N MET A 1 -16.41 -22.34 -0.09
CA MET A 1 -15.28 -23.23 0.23
C MET A 1 -14.86 -22.91 1.65
N LEU A 2 -14.73 -23.94 2.49
CA LEU A 2 -14.33 -23.81 3.89
C LEU A 2 -12.93 -23.16 3.95
N TYR A 3 -12.83 -22.02 4.61
CA TYR A 3 -11.54 -21.55 5.11
C TYR A 3 -11.50 -21.95 6.58
N ASP A 4 -10.50 -22.75 6.93
CA ASP A 4 -10.16 -23.06 8.31
C ASP A 4 -10.05 -21.76 9.09
N GLU A 5 -10.57 -21.77 10.32
CA GLU A 5 -10.44 -20.71 11.30
C GLU A 5 -8.97 -20.53 11.66
N ILE A 6 -8.21 -19.82 10.82
CA ILE A 6 -6.88 -19.31 11.20
C ILE A 6 -7.13 -18.39 12.38
N ASN A 7 -6.70 -18.82 13.56
CA ASN A 7 -6.86 -18.03 14.77
C ASN A 7 -6.07 -16.73 14.59
N VAL A 8 -6.72 -15.61 14.86
CA VAL A 8 -6.17 -14.26 14.70
C VAL A 8 -4.84 -14.10 15.46
N GLN A 9 -4.66 -14.85 16.56
CA GLN A 9 -3.44 -14.88 17.37
C GLN A 9 -2.26 -15.60 16.72
N ASP A 10 -2.48 -16.42 15.69
CA ASP A 10 -1.44 -17.24 15.05
C ASP A 10 -0.74 -16.52 13.89
N VAL A 11 -1.24 -15.35 13.47
CA VAL A 11 -0.69 -14.62 12.31
C VAL A 11 0.01 -13.33 12.72
N VAL A 12 -0.49 -12.61 13.72
CA VAL A 12 0.08 -11.32 14.11
C VAL A 12 0.97 -11.47 15.33
N ASP A 13 2.22 -11.04 15.21
CA ASP A 13 3.10 -10.84 16.37
C ASP A 13 2.71 -9.53 17.06
N SER A 14 1.81 -9.64 18.03
CA SER A 14 1.28 -8.50 18.76
C SER A 14 2.34 -7.82 19.63
N GLU A 15 3.35 -8.57 20.11
CA GLU A 15 4.44 -8.02 20.90
C GLU A 15 5.33 -7.13 20.02
N ALA A 16 5.80 -7.66 18.89
CA ALA A 16 6.58 -6.89 17.92
C ALA A 16 5.80 -5.66 17.40
N ALA A 17 4.52 -5.82 17.07
CA ALA A 17 3.67 -4.72 16.63
C ALA A 17 3.59 -3.58 17.65
N MET A 18 3.42 -3.90 18.95
CA MET A 18 3.41 -2.91 20.02
C MET A 18 4.78 -2.24 20.23
N GLU A 19 5.88 -2.98 20.08
CA GLU A 19 7.23 -2.40 20.16
C GLU A 19 7.45 -1.38 19.04
N PHE A 20 7.09 -1.71 17.79
CA PHE A 20 7.16 -0.76 16.68
C PHE A 20 6.30 0.47 16.92
N MET A 21 5.08 0.31 17.46
CA MET A 21 4.22 1.44 17.78
C MET A 21 4.81 2.33 18.88
N LYS A 22 5.43 1.72 19.90
CA LYS A 22 6.14 2.43 20.96
C LYS A 22 7.33 3.22 20.42
N GLU A 23 8.07 2.69 19.45
CA GLU A 23 9.14 3.45 18.80
C GLU A 23 8.59 4.55 17.88
N ALA A 24 7.52 4.28 17.13
CA ALA A 24 6.89 5.25 16.24
C ALA A 24 6.36 6.48 16.99
N THR A 25 5.72 6.28 18.15
CA THR A 25 5.21 7.37 19.01
C THR A 25 6.29 8.26 19.63
N LYS A 26 7.56 7.84 19.62
CA LYS A 26 8.69 8.72 19.97
C LYS A 26 9.12 9.62 18.82
N LEU A 27 8.74 9.27 17.58
CA LEU A 27 9.22 9.88 16.35
C LEU A 27 8.13 10.66 15.60
N ALA A 28 6.86 10.41 15.90
CA ALA A 28 5.72 11.16 15.38
C ALA A 28 4.62 11.27 16.43
N THR A 29 3.91 12.39 16.40
CA THR A 29 2.76 12.66 17.27
C THR A 29 1.49 12.02 16.73
N SER A 30 0.50 11.74 17.60
CA SER A 30 -0.80 11.22 17.17
C SER A 30 -1.49 12.11 16.14
N THR A 31 -1.38 13.44 16.29
CA THR A 31 -1.95 14.41 15.34
C THR A 31 -1.31 14.31 13.96
N GLU A 32 0.00 14.08 13.87
CA GLU A 32 0.66 13.83 12.57
C GLU A 32 0.16 12.55 11.92
N LEU A 33 -0.04 11.48 12.70
CA LEU A 33 -0.54 10.20 12.16
C LEU A 33 -2.00 10.31 11.71
N GLU A 34 -2.84 11.02 12.47
CA GLU A 34 -4.22 11.33 12.09
C GLU A 34 -4.29 12.17 10.80
N ASP A 35 -3.41 13.16 10.63
CA ASP A 35 -3.31 13.95 9.39
C ASP A 35 -2.99 13.07 8.18
N ILE A 36 -2.12 12.05 8.35
CA ILE A 36 -1.84 11.08 7.29
C ILE A 36 -3.11 10.29 6.94
N GLY A 37 -3.86 9.81 7.94
CA GLY A 37 -5.13 9.12 7.73
C GLY A 37 -6.14 9.97 6.95
N LEU A 38 -6.28 11.25 7.29
CA LEU A 38 -7.16 12.17 6.56
C LEU A 38 -6.72 12.38 5.10
N ARG A 39 -5.42 12.43 4.83
CA ARG A 39 -4.90 12.50 3.45
C ARG A 39 -5.16 11.22 2.68
N LEU A 40 -5.08 10.05 3.32
CA LEU A 40 -5.45 8.77 2.70
C LEU A 40 -6.93 8.74 2.33
N GLU A 41 -7.82 9.25 3.20
CA GLU A 41 -9.24 9.40 2.87
C GLU A 41 -9.44 10.30 1.63
N LYS A 42 -8.72 11.42 1.53
CA LYS A 42 -8.76 12.30 0.35
C LYS A 42 -8.22 11.61 -0.91
N LYS A 43 -7.11 10.88 -0.80
CA LYS A 43 -6.54 10.11 -1.91
C LYS A 43 -7.51 9.02 -2.37
N SER A 44 -8.13 8.29 -1.44
CA SER A 44 -9.14 7.29 -1.78
C SER A 44 -10.34 7.93 -2.46
N LYS A 45 -10.82 9.08 -1.98
CA LYS A 45 -11.89 9.82 -2.65
C LYS A 45 -11.55 10.19 -4.09
N LEU A 46 -10.33 10.67 -4.33
CA LEU A 46 -9.84 10.95 -5.70
C LEU A 46 -9.93 9.70 -6.60
N PHE A 47 -9.48 8.54 -6.09
CA PHE A 47 -9.50 7.30 -6.86
C PHE A 47 -10.92 6.77 -7.05
N SER A 48 -11.75 6.77 -6.00
CA SER A 48 -13.13 6.29 -6.08
C SER A 48 -13.98 7.14 -7.01
N ASP A 49 -13.78 8.46 -7.02
CA ASP A 49 -14.53 9.37 -7.89
C ASP A 49 -14.11 9.15 -9.36
N LEU A 50 -12.80 9.19 -9.65
CA LEU A 50 -12.27 9.07 -11.01
C LEU A 50 -12.37 7.67 -11.62
N LEU A 51 -12.38 6.63 -10.79
CA LEU A 51 -12.39 5.24 -11.25
C LEU A 51 -13.72 4.54 -10.97
N SER A 52 -14.78 5.30 -10.63
CA SER A 52 -16.14 4.78 -10.50
C SER A 52 -16.66 4.16 -11.79
N GLU A 53 -17.60 3.22 -11.70
CA GLU A 53 -18.22 2.58 -12.88
C GLU A 53 -18.84 3.62 -13.83
N ASP A 54 -19.36 4.73 -13.28
CA ASP A 54 -19.99 5.81 -14.04
C ASP A 54 -19.00 6.75 -14.74
N HIS A 55 -17.77 6.90 -14.24
CA HIS A 55 -16.79 7.87 -14.77
C HIS A 55 -15.63 7.21 -15.52
N ILE A 56 -15.31 5.94 -15.23
CA ILE A 56 -14.09 5.30 -15.74
C ILE A 56 -14.04 5.25 -17.27
N SER A 57 -15.18 5.17 -17.96
CA SER A 57 -15.26 5.24 -19.43
C SER A 57 -14.92 6.60 -20.01
N ASP A 58 -15.11 7.67 -19.23
CA ASP A 58 -14.85 9.05 -19.61
C ASP A 58 -13.54 9.60 -18.99
N LEU A 59 -12.79 8.74 -18.27
CA LEU A 59 -11.49 9.07 -17.72
C LEU A 59 -10.60 9.70 -18.80
N THR A 60 -9.93 10.80 -18.46
CA THR A 60 -9.03 11.52 -19.36
C THR A 60 -7.56 11.21 -19.08
N GLU A 61 -6.68 11.46 -20.06
CA GLU A 61 -5.23 11.38 -19.83
C GLU A 61 -4.75 12.28 -18.67
N ASN A 62 -5.39 13.43 -18.48
CA ASN A 62 -5.03 14.34 -17.40
C ASN A 62 -5.39 13.74 -16.04
N GLU A 63 -6.60 13.20 -15.87
CA GLU A 63 -7.00 12.51 -14.64
C GLU A 63 -6.12 11.29 -14.37
N PHE A 64 -5.79 10.51 -15.40
CA PHE A 64 -4.82 9.42 -15.28
C PHE A 64 -3.46 9.90 -14.76
N ARG A 65 -2.95 11.04 -15.25
CA ARG A 65 -1.70 11.63 -14.74
C ARG A 65 -1.82 12.05 -13.28
N HIS A 66 -3.00 12.52 -12.85
CA HIS A 66 -3.25 12.87 -11.45
C HIS A 66 -3.25 11.62 -10.56
N LEU A 67 -3.92 10.55 -10.97
CA LEU A 67 -3.90 9.26 -10.29
C LEU A 67 -2.47 8.74 -10.15
N VAL A 68 -1.75 8.59 -11.26
CA VAL A 68 -0.35 8.12 -11.24
C VAL A 68 0.55 9.03 -10.41
N GLY A 69 0.35 10.35 -10.48
CA GLY A 69 1.10 11.35 -9.71
C GLY A 69 1.03 11.17 -8.19
N SER A 70 -0.01 10.50 -7.69
CA SER A 70 -0.19 10.18 -6.27
C SER A 70 0.40 8.82 -5.85
N ILE A 71 0.94 8.04 -6.77
CA ILE A 71 1.51 6.70 -6.49
C ILE A 71 3.03 6.83 -6.36
N PHE A 72 3.56 6.66 -5.15
CA PHE A 72 4.94 7.04 -4.82
C PHE A 72 5.99 6.48 -5.79
N SER A 73 5.88 5.19 -6.08
CA SER A 73 6.87 4.44 -6.89
C SER A 73 6.86 4.81 -8.38
N ILE A 74 5.76 5.40 -8.88
CA ILE A 74 5.58 5.71 -10.31
C ILE A 74 5.15 7.15 -10.59
N LYS A 75 5.09 8.05 -9.58
CA LYS A 75 4.60 9.43 -9.71
C LYS A 75 5.18 10.26 -10.85
N ARG A 76 6.43 10.00 -11.24
CA ARG A 76 7.11 10.71 -12.35
C ARG A 76 7.05 9.96 -13.68
N LYS A 77 6.30 8.87 -13.76
CA LYS A 77 6.31 7.92 -14.90
C LYS A 77 5.03 7.94 -15.73
N ALA A 78 4.02 8.78 -15.40
CA ALA A 78 2.75 8.85 -16.14
C ALA A 78 2.93 8.97 -17.67
N ASN A 79 3.74 9.94 -18.13
CA ASN A 79 4.08 10.12 -19.55
C ASN A 79 4.68 8.86 -20.19
N ARG A 80 5.57 8.17 -19.46
CA ARG A 80 6.26 6.97 -19.95
C ARG A 80 5.28 5.80 -20.06
N ILE A 81 4.36 5.67 -19.10
CA ILE A 81 3.30 4.64 -19.11
C ILE A 81 2.34 4.89 -20.27
N LEU A 82 1.85 6.12 -20.44
CA LEU A 82 0.95 6.50 -21.53
C LEU A 82 1.57 6.23 -22.90
N LYS A 83 2.82 6.68 -23.12
CA LYS A 83 3.52 6.46 -24.40
C LYS A 83 3.74 4.98 -24.72
N ALA A 84 3.94 4.14 -23.71
CA ALA A 84 4.27 2.73 -23.91
C ALA A 84 3.05 1.84 -24.18
N ASN A 85 1.88 2.22 -23.68
CA ASN A 85 0.70 1.36 -23.66
C ASN A 85 -0.49 1.95 -24.45
N GLY A 86 -0.51 3.26 -24.68
CA GLY A 86 -1.70 3.96 -25.19
C GLY A 86 -2.75 4.17 -24.11
N PHE A 87 -3.45 5.30 -24.15
CA PHE A 87 -4.39 5.66 -23.10
C PHE A 87 -5.61 4.74 -23.05
N GLU A 88 -6.23 4.46 -24.20
CA GLU A 88 -7.42 3.58 -24.28
C GLU A 88 -7.14 2.17 -23.74
N SER A 89 -5.97 1.59 -24.07
CA SER A 89 -5.59 0.27 -23.56
C SER A 89 -5.37 0.27 -22.04
N LEU A 90 -4.84 1.37 -21.49
CA LEU A 90 -4.68 1.52 -20.03
C LEU A 90 -6.04 1.67 -19.36
N GLN A 91 -6.93 2.51 -19.88
CA GLN A 91 -8.29 2.67 -19.38
C GLN A 91 -9.00 1.31 -19.34
N GLN A 92 -8.98 0.57 -20.45
CA GLN A 92 -9.60 -0.76 -20.53
C GLN A 92 -8.98 -1.76 -19.53
N SER A 93 -7.66 -1.73 -19.36
CA SER A 93 -6.97 -2.61 -18.39
C SER A 93 -7.33 -2.26 -16.94
N ILE A 94 -7.48 -0.97 -16.62
CA ILE A 94 -7.91 -0.51 -15.29
C ILE A 94 -9.37 -0.92 -15.05
N THR A 95 -10.25 -0.78 -16.05
CA THR A 95 -11.64 -1.23 -15.98
C THR A 95 -11.73 -2.74 -15.72
N ASP A 96 -10.96 -3.56 -16.46
CA ASP A 96 -10.92 -5.02 -16.21
C ASP A 96 -10.40 -5.35 -14.80
N LEU A 97 -9.34 -4.66 -14.34
CA LEU A 97 -8.81 -4.85 -12.98
C LEU A 97 -9.86 -4.59 -11.90
N LEU A 98 -10.60 -3.49 -12.01
CA LEU A 98 -11.54 -3.05 -10.98
C LEU A 98 -12.87 -3.83 -11.04
N TYR A 99 -13.40 -4.02 -12.26
CA TYR A 99 -14.78 -4.40 -12.53
C TYR A 99 -14.94 -5.68 -13.36
N GLY A 100 -13.85 -6.32 -13.79
CA GLY A 100 -13.92 -7.61 -14.48
C GLY A 100 -14.57 -8.70 -13.60
N GLU A 101 -15.18 -9.70 -14.24
CA GLU A 101 -15.94 -10.76 -13.57
C GLU A 101 -15.06 -11.88 -12.98
N ASP A 102 -13.82 -12.00 -13.47
CA ASP A 102 -12.87 -13.03 -13.02
C ASP A 102 -12.41 -12.82 -11.58
N THR A 103 -11.77 -13.85 -11.03
CA THR A 103 -11.16 -13.78 -9.69
C THR A 103 -10.10 -12.68 -9.63
N ILE A 104 -9.91 -12.12 -8.43
CA ILE A 104 -9.03 -10.96 -8.24
C ILE A 104 -7.58 -11.25 -8.64
N ASP A 105 -7.08 -12.45 -8.37
CA ASP A 105 -5.74 -12.90 -8.76
C ASP A 105 -5.55 -12.91 -10.28
N LEU A 106 -6.54 -13.39 -11.04
CA LEU A 106 -6.50 -13.38 -12.51
C LEU A 106 -6.51 -11.96 -13.06
N ARG A 107 -7.42 -11.10 -12.57
CA ARG A 107 -7.51 -9.68 -12.98
C ARG A 107 -6.23 -8.91 -12.66
N PHE A 108 -5.65 -9.17 -11.48
CA PHE A 108 -4.39 -8.58 -11.04
C PHE A 108 -3.21 -8.96 -11.95
N ASN A 109 -3.07 -10.26 -12.25
CA ASN A 109 -2.04 -10.76 -13.17
C ASN A 109 -2.19 -10.16 -14.57
N ARG A 110 -3.41 -10.15 -15.14
CA ARG A 110 -3.70 -9.56 -16.46
C ARG A 110 -3.26 -8.10 -16.53
N PHE A 111 -3.58 -7.31 -15.51
CA PHE A 111 -3.18 -5.90 -15.46
C PHE A 111 -1.66 -5.73 -15.41
N ILE A 112 -0.96 -6.53 -14.58
CA ILE A 112 0.51 -6.44 -14.50
C ILE A 112 1.16 -6.80 -15.84
N ASP A 113 0.62 -7.80 -16.54
CA ASP A 113 1.13 -8.22 -17.84
C ASP A 113 0.85 -7.22 -18.96
N SER A 114 -0.26 -6.47 -18.87
CA SER A 114 -0.62 -5.45 -19.86
C SER A 114 0.20 -4.17 -19.75
N VAL A 115 0.76 -3.86 -18.58
CA VAL A 115 1.53 -2.62 -18.38
C VAL A 115 3.01 -2.82 -18.74
N HIS A 116 3.46 -2.10 -19.75
CA HIS A 116 4.85 -2.12 -20.23
C HIS A 116 5.68 -0.93 -19.73
N LYS A 117 7.01 -1.08 -19.83
CA LYS A 117 8.04 -0.08 -19.44
C LYS A 117 8.01 0.33 -17.96
N LEU A 118 7.41 -0.48 -17.11
CA LEU A 118 7.60 -0.47 -15.66
C LEU A 118 8.27 -1.78 -15.23
N ASP A 119 9.10 -1.71 -14.20
CA ASP A 119 9.72 -2.91 -13.62
C ASP A 119 8.68 -3.68 -12.80
N GLY A 120 8.88 -4.99 -12.59
CA GLY A 120 7.92 -5.87 -11.91
C GLY A 120 7.27 -5.28 -10.65
N PRO A 121 8.05 -4.90 -9.61
CA PRO A 121 7.50 -4.34 -8.37
C PRO A 121 6.67 -3.07 -8.58
N MET A 122 6.99 -2.24 -9.58
CA MET A 122 6.23 -1.02 -9.86
C MET A 122 4.87 -1.32 -10.50
N ARG A 123 4.75 -2.43 -11.24
CA ARG A 123 3.47 -2.88 -11.80
C ARG A 123 2.56 -3.42 -10.71
N VAL A 124 3.12 -4.19 -9.77
CA VAL A 124 2.42 -4.66 -8.56
C VAL A 124 1.91 -3.47 -7.74
N ASN A 125 2.79 -2.53 -7.40
CA ASN A 125 2.42 -1.32 -6.65
C ASN A 125 1.30 -0.55 -7.36
N PHE A 126 1.36 -0.44 -8.69
CA PHE A 126 0.35 0.27 -9.47
C PHE A 126 -1.02 -0.42 -9.40
N ALA A 127 -1.06 -1.73 -9.64
CA ALA A 127 -2.29 -2.53 -9.57
C ALA A 127 -2.92 -2.45 -8.17
N SER A 128 -2.10 -2.61 -7.14
CA SER A 128 -2.57 -2.60 -5.76
C SER A 128 -3.07 -1.23 -5.32
N GLU A 129 -2.39 -0.14 -5.67
CA GLU A 129 -2.87 1.21 -5.31
C GLU A 129 -4.16 1.57 -6.05
N LEU A 130 -4.32 1.16 -7.33
CA LEU A 130 -5.60 1.32 -8.04
C LEU A 130 -6.73 0.59 -7.32
N LEU A 131 -6.55 -0.68 -6.97
CA LEU A 131 -7.57 -1.46 -6.26
C LEU A 131 -7.89 -0.87 -4.89
N HIS A 132 -6.87 -0.69 -4.06
CA HIS A 132 -7.04 -0.29 -2.67
C HIS A 132 -7.68 1.10 -2.54
N PHE A 133 -7.17 2.11 -3.27
CA PHE A 133 -7.71 3.46 -3.12
C PHE A 133 -9.07 3.65 -3.80
N SER A 134 -9.41 2.85 -4.82
CA SER A 134 -10.76 2.84 -5.40
C SER A 134 -11.80 2.20 -4.48
N ASN A 135 -11.44 1.15 -3.73
CA ASN A 135 -12.35 0.51 -2.77
C ASN A 135 -11.60 -0.12 -1.58
N PRO A 136 -11.24 0.68 -0.55
CA PRO A 136 -10.43 0.23 0.58
C PRO A 136 -11.18 -0.72 1.52
N LYS A 137 -12.50 -0.90 1.33
CA LYS A 137 -13.28 -1.90 2.08
C LYS A 137 -13.17 -3.29 1.48
N LYS A 138 -12.79 -3.39 0.20
CA LYS A 138 -12.74 -4.65 -0.56
C LYS A 138 -11.31 -5.09 -0.85
N TYR A 139 -10.39 -4.15 -0.99
CA TYR A 139 -9.05 -4.38 -1.52
C TYR A 139 -7.97 -3.84 -0.60
N TRP A 140 -6.78 -4.43 -0.66
CA TRP A 140 -5.69 -4.18 0.29
C TRP A 140 -4.52 -3.48 -0.39
N LEU A 141 -3.77 -2.72 0.41
CA LEU A 141 -2.53 -2.10 -0.05
C LEU A 141 -1.37 -3.10 0.07
N TRP A 142 -0.87 -3.57 -1.06
CA TRP A 142 0.38 -4.30 -1.20
C TRP A 142 1.34 -3.52 -2.08
N THR A 143 2.39 -3.03 -1.46
CA THR A 143 3.54 -2.48 -2.14
C THR A 143 4.82 -3.13 -1.64
N ASN A 144 5.92 -2.97 -2.36
CA ASN A 144 7.20 -3.58 -1.99
C ASN A 144 7.79 -3.06 -0.66
N TRP A 145 7.32 -1.94 -0.11
CA TRP A 145 7.72 -1.53 1.25
C TRP A 145 6.91 -2.24 2.35
N ILE A 146 5.73 -2.78 2.02
CA ILE A 146 4.92 -3.66 2.88
C ILE A 146 5.47 -5.09 2.81
N TRP A 147 5.64 -5.60 1.60
CA TRP A 147 6.21 -6.92 1.34
C TRP A 147 6.90 -6.96 -0.03
N ASP A 148 8.21 -7.16 -0.03
CA ASP A 148 9.00 -7.50 -1.22
C ASP A 148 9.18 -9.01 -1.28
N SER A 149 8.41 -9.65 -2.17
CA SER A 149 8.41 -11.11 -2.35
C SER A 149 9.74 -11.68 -2.85
N LYS A 150 10.65 -10.85 -3.38
CA LYS A 150 11.95 -11.29 -3.87
C LYS A 150 13.00 -11.32 -2.76
N THR A 151 12.99 -10.33 -1.88
CA THR A 151 13.98 -10.21 -0.80
C THR A 151 13.49 -10.73 0.53
N GLY A 152 12.18 -10.97 0.69
CA GLY A 152 11.60 -11.39 1.94
C GLY A 152 11.55 -10.27 3.00
N THR A 153 11.50 -9.01 2.57
CA THR A 153 11.60 -7.84 3.46
C THR A 153 10.39 -6.92 3.33
N GLY A 154 10.14 -6.07 4.32
CA GLY A 154 9.07 -5.07 4.32
C GLY A 154 8.58 -4.81 5.74
N SER A 155 7.54 -4.01 5.91
CA SER A 155 6.91 -3.84 7.22
C SER A 155 6.10 -5.04 7.68
N LEU A 156 5.40 -5.72 6.77
CA LEU A 156 4.52 -6.83 7.14
C LEU A 156 5.27 -8.00 7.80
N PRO A 157 6.41 -8.48 7.28
CA PRO A 157 7.18 -9.57 7.91
C PRO A 157 7.69 -9.27 9.32
N LEU A 158 7.74 -7.99 9.72
CA LEU A 158 8.25 -7.58 11.03
C LEU A 158 7.18 -7.65 12.13
N ILE A 159 5.92 -7.86 11.77
CA ILE A 159 4.77 -7.85 12.69
C ILE A 159 3.87 -9.08 12.54
N VAL A 160 4.27 -10.02 11.70
CA VAL A 160 3.59 -11.31 11.56
C VAL A 160 4.43 -12.41 12.18
N GLN A 161 3.78 -13.47 12.65
CA GLN A 161 4.45 -14.63 13.24
C GLN A 161 5.42 -15.28 12.26
N GLU A 162 6.48 -15.88 12.79
CA GLU A 162 7.42 -16.66 11.99
C GLU A 162 6.70 -17.84 11.32
N GLY A 163 6.88 -18.01 10.01
CA GLY A 163 6.26 -19.10 9.24
C GLY A 163 4.95 -18.75 8.53
N VAL A 164 4.43 -17.52 8.67
CA VAL A 164 3.32 -17.04 7.83
C VAL A 164 3.75 -17.03 6.36
N ASP A 165 3.06 -17.83 5.52
CA ASP A 165 3.37 -17.94 4.10
C ASP A 165 2.78 -16.77 3.30
N LEU A 166 3.65 -15.85 2.87
CA LEU A 166 3.35 -14.74 1.97
C LEU A 166 3.79 -15.00 0.52
N SER A 167 4.22 -16.22 0.20
CA SER A 167 4.72 -16.59 -1.13
C SER A 167 3.58 -17.10 -2.04
N GLY A 168 3.76 -17.06 -3.35
CA GLY A 168 2.77 -17.55 -4.31
C GLY A 168 3.39 -17.80 -5.68
N GLN A 169 2.68 -18.52 -6.54
CA GLN A 169 3.13 -18.86 -7.90
C GLN A 169 2.99 -17.68 -8.88
N SER A 170 2.11 -16.72 -8.56
CA SER A 170 1.93 -15.49 -9.33
C SER A 170 1.76 -14.28 -8.40
N ASP A 171 1.96 -13.07 -8.94
CA ASP A 171 1.72 -11.83 -8.18
C ASP A 171 0.26 -11.72 -7.70
N GLY A 172 -0.72 -12.17 -8.49
CA GLY A 172 -2.12 -12.22 -8.07
C GLY A 172 -2.40 -13.14 -6.86
N GLU A 173 -1.73 -14.28 -6.76
CA GLU A 173 -1.82 -15.18 -5.60
C GLU A 173 -1.17 -14.54 -4.37
N ILE A 174 0.00 -13.92 -4.56
CA ILE A 174 0.70 -13.19 -3.48
C ILE A 174 -0.18 -12.04 -2.98
N TYR A 175 -0.82 -11.28 -3.87
CA TYR A 175 -1.75 -10.21 -3.50
C TYR A 175 -2.89 -10.73 -2.60
N GLY A 176 -3.44 -11.90 -2.92
CA GLY A 176 -4.46 -12.56 -2.11
C GLY A 176 -3.95 -12.93 -0.70
N LYS A 177 -2.78 -13.56 -0.59
CA LYS A 177 -2.18 -13.96 0.70
C LYS A 177 -1.75 -12.78 1.57
N VAL A 178 -1.13 -11.76 0.95
CA VAL A 178 -0.80 -10.49 1.62
C VAL A 178 -2.09 -9.82 2.10
N GLY A 179 -3.14 -9.78 1.27
CA GLY A 179 -4.44 -9.21 1.64
C GLY A 179 -5.09 -9.90 2.84
N GLN A 180 -5.06 -11.23 2.90
CA GLN A 180 -5.54 -11.99 4.05
C GLN A 180 -4.77 -11.63 5.32
N SER A 181 -3.43 -11.54 5.23
CA SER A 181 -2.59 -11.15 6.36
C SER A 181 -2.88 -9.72 6.82
N LEU A 182 -3.07 -8.77 5.90
CA LEU A 182 -3.44 -7.39 6.21
C LEU A 182 -4.82 -7.28 6.86
N ALA A 183 -5.78 -8.11 6.45
CA ALA A 183 -7.09 -8.16 7.10
C ALA A 183 -6.99 -8.62 8.56
N LEU A 184 -6.13 -9.60 8.85
CA LEU A 184 -5.86 -10.07 10.21
C LEU A 184 -5.13 -9.02 11.05
N VAL A 185 -4.09 -8.39 10.48
CA VAL A 185 -3.39 -7.25 11.13
C VAL A 185 -4.38 -6.14 11.46
N ASN A 186 -5.29 -5.79 10.54
CA ASN A 186 -6.31 -4.78 10.79
C ASN A 186 -7.26 -5.18 11.93
N ALA A 187 -7.69 -6.44 11.97
CA ALA A 187 -8.57 -6.95 13.03
C ALA A 187 -7.91 -6.90 14.41
N VAL A 188 -6.62 -7.27 14.50
CA VAL A 188 -5.82 -7.16 15.73
C VAL A 188 -5.54 -5.70 16.09
N GLY A 189 -5.20 -4.88 15.10
CA GLY A 189 -4.88 -3.47 15.29
C GLY A 189 -6.02 -2.66 15.88
N HIS A 190 -7.26 -2.96 15.49
CA HIS A 190 -8.46 -2.35 16.08
C HIS A 190 -8.74 -2.85 17.50
N SER A 191 -8.41 -4.10 17.84
CA SER A 191 -8.65 -4.62 19.19
C SER A 191 -7.62 -4.13 20.21
N ILE A 192 -6.39 -3.84 19.76
CA ILE A 192 -5.27 -3.38 20.59
C ILE A 192 -5.08 -1.85 20.52
N GLY A 193 -5.66 -1.17 19.52
CA GLY A 193 -5.71 0.30 19.43
C GLY A 193 -4.54 0.97 18.70
N PHE A 194 -3.74 0.22 17.92
CA PHE A 194 -2.62 0.81 17.15
C PHE A 194 -2.99 1.21 15.72
N SER A 195 -4.21 0.93 15.27
CA SER A 195 -4.73 1.28 13.93
C SER A 195 -5.80 2.39 13.96
N ASP A 196 -5.82 3.23 15.00
CA ASP A 196 -6.88 4.23 15.19
C ASP A 196 -6.66 5.52 14.39
N SER A 197 -5.49 5.69 13.76
CA SER A 197 -5.11 6.90 13.01
C SER A 197 -5.78 7.04 11.64
N GLY A 198 -6.83 6.28 11.35
CA GLY A 198 -7.60 6.37 10.10
C GLY A 198 -8.81 5.44 10.11
N LYS A 199 -9.79 5.68 9.22
CA LYS A 199 -10.96 4.79 9.11
C LYS A 199 -10.61 3.49 8.40
N GLY A 200 -10.99 2.36 8.99
CA GLY A 200 -10.83 1.04 8.38
C GLY A 200 -9.36 0.72 8.10
N LEU A 201 -9.05 0.24 6.89
CA LEU A 201 -7.69 -0.17 6.53
C LEU A 201 -6.66 0.98 6.54
N PHE A 202 -7.08 2.25 6.42
CA PHE A 202 -6.11 3.37 6.42
C PHE A 202 -5.34 3.50 7.72
N GLY A 203 -5.94 3.12 8.85
CA GLY A 203 -5.20 3.03 10.12
C GLY A 203 -4.09 1.98 10.08
N THR A 204 -4.37 0.83 9.46
CA THR A 204 -3.38 -0.23 9.22
C THR A 204 -2.29 0.23 8.25
N ASP A 205 -2.63 0.98 7.20
CA ASP A 205 -1.66 1.51 6.24
C ASP A 205 -0.71 2.51 6.88
N VAL A 206 -1.24 3.42 7.72
CA VAL A 206 -0.43 4.36 8.52
C VAL A 206 0.48 3.58 9.47
N PHE A 207 -0.06 2.60 10.20
CA PHE A 207 0.73 1.75 11.10
C PHE A 207 1.88 1.03 10.37
N LEU A 208 1.61 0.38 9.25
CA LEU A 208 2.63 -0.31 8.46
C LEU A 208 3.67 0.67 7.91
N ALA A 209 3.28 1.88 7.54
CA ALA A 209 4.22 2.92 7.11
C ALA A 209 5.13 3.36 8.27
N CYS A 210 4.59 3.44 9.50
CA CYS A 210 5.38 3.67 10.71
C CYS A 210 6.36 2.53 10.99
N VAL A 211 5.92 1.27 10.92
CA VAL A 211 6.79 0.08 11.06
C VAL A 211 7.94 0.16 10.04
N TYR A 212 7.60 0.43 8.77
CA TYR A 212 8.60 0.58 7.71
C TYR A 212 9.58 1.71 8.01
N ALA A 213 9.09 2.87 8.48
CA ALA A 213 9.94 4.00 8.83
C ALA A 213 10.91 3.64 9.97
N VAL A 214 10.41 3.07 11.07
CA VAL A 214 11.25 2.63 12.21
C VAL A 214 12.30 1.61 11.76
N TYR A 215 11.92 0.65 10.92
CA TYR A 215 12.85 -0.30 10.30
C TYR A 215 13.95 0.42 9.52
N MET A 216 13.58 1.36 8.63
CA MET A 216 14.56 2.12 7.85
C MET A 216 15.50 2.92 8.75
N TYR A 217 14.99 3.60 9.77
CA TYR A 217 15.81 4.30 10.76
C TYR A 217 16.80 3.37 11.45
N THR A 218 16.37 2.18 11.84
CA THR A 218 17.21 1.19 12.51
C THR A 218 18.33 0.71 11.58
N VAL A 219 17.98 0.30 10.36
CA VAL A 219 18.96 -0.17 9.36
C VAL A 219 19.97 0.92 9.01
N PHE A 220 19.52 2.16 8.83
CA PHE A 220 20.41 3.27 8.50
C PHE A 220 21.28 3.71 9.68
N ARG A 221 20.75 3.76 10.91
CA ARG A 221 21.56 4.06 12.11
C ARG A 221 22.70 3.07 12.31
N VAL A 222 22.48 1.80 11.96
CA VAL A 222 23.51 0.75 12.05
C VAL A 222 24.55 0.89 10.93
N LYS A 223 24.16 1.37 9.74
CA LYS A 223 25.02 1.40 8.54
C LYS A 223 25.72 2.73 8.27
N LEU A 224 25.28 3.83 8.85
CA LEU A 224 25.75 5.18 8.54
C LEU A 224 26.34 5.90 9.77
N SER A 225 27.37 6.72 9.56
CA SER A 225 27.95 7.56 10.61
C SER A 225 26.93 8.61 11.11
N GLN A 226 27.14 9.16 12.32
CA GLN A 226 26.22 10.13 12.93
C GLN A 226 25.86 11.33 12.02
N GLU A 227 26.74 11.72 11.09
CA GLU A 227 26.49 12.82 10.16
C GLU A 227 25.44 12.50 9.08
N PHE A 228 25.30 11.23 8.69
CA PHE A 228 24.34 10.80 7.67
C PHE A 228 22.92 10.61 8.22
N ASN A 229 22.75 10.51 9.54
CA ASN A 229 21.42 10.45 10.17
C ASN A 229 20.56 11.69 9.89
N ARG A 230 21.18 12.83 9.51
CA ARG A 230 20.50 14.07 9.10
C ARG A 230 19.86 14.00 7.70
N ILE A 231 20.09 12.94 6.93
CA ILE A 231 19.56 12.80 5.57
C ILE A 231 18.20 12.09 5.56
N LEU A 232 17.87 11.35 6.62
CA LEU A 232 16.57 10.70 6.73
C LEU A 232 15.48 11.74 7.00
N PRO A 233 14.41 11.78 6.18
CA PRO A 233 13.23 12.56 6.51
C PRO A 233 12.64 12.09 7.83
N GLU A 234 11.99 13.01 8.57
CA GLU A 234 11.21 12.67 9.76
C GLU A 234 10.22 11.52 9.48
N LEU A 235 9.85 10.76 10.51
CA LEU A 235 8.99 9.58 10.37
C LEU A 235 7.68 9.92 9.65
N SER A 236 7.02 11.00 10.06
CA SER A 236 5.76 11.46 9.47
C SER A 236 5.93 11.79 7.99
N GLU A 237 7.04 12.42 7.60
CA GLU A 237 7.35 12.68 6.19
C GLU A 237 7.62 11.40 5.39
N LEU A 238 8.40 10.46 5.95
CA LEU A 238 8.69 9.19 5.27
C LEU A 238 7.41 8.39 5.06
N ALA A 239 6.56 8.29 6.08
CA ALA A 239 5.26 7.63 5.99
C ALA A 239 4.37 8.27 4.91
N GLN A 240 4.24 9.60 4.90
CA GLN A 240 3.51 10.33 3.85
C GLN A 240 4.07 10.06 2.44
N ARG A 241 5.40 9.96 2.31
CA ARG A 241 6.06 9.71 1.02
C ARG A 241 5.72 8.32 0.49
N VAL A 242 5.89 7.27 1.29
CA VAL A 242 5.65 5.88 0.84
C VAL A 242 4.17 5.60 0.57
N LEU A 243 3.27 6.27 1.29
CA LEU A 243 1.82 6.25 1.07
C LEU A 243 1.36 7.14 -0.11
N GLY A 244 2.26 7.95 -0.66
CA GLY A 244 1.97 8.81 -1.81
C GLY A 244 1.08 10.02 -1.51
N VAL A 245 1.02 10.45 -0.24
CA VAL A 245 0.23 11.61 0.22
C VAL A 245 1.08 12.83 0.61
N TYR A 246 2.40 12.70 0.50
CA TYR A 246 3.33 13.81 0.78
C TYR A 246 3.07 15.01 -0.13
N LYS A 247 2.86 16.18 0.48
CA LYS A 247 2.49 17.45 -0.20
C LYS A 247 1.15 17.40 -0.96
N MET A 248 0.28 16.43 -0.66
CA MET A 248 -1.10 16.48 -1.11
C MET A 248 -1.79 17.67 -0.41
N GLU A 249 -2.39 18.59 -1.15
CA GLU A 249 -3.04 19.75 -0.55
C GLU A 249 -4.26 19.30 0.26
N MET A 250 -4.36 19.80 1.50
CA MET A 250 -5.56 19.64 2.30
C MET A 250 -6.42 20.88 2.13
N ASN A 251 -7.24 20.90 1.07
CA ASN A 251 -8.32 21.89 0.94
C ASN A 251 -9.32 21.78 2.10
#